data_AF-A0AAN6GX00-F1
#
_entry.id   AF-A0AAN6GX00-F1
#
_cell.length_a   1.000
_cell.length_b   1.000
_cell.length_c   1.000
_cell.angle_alpha   90.00
_cell.angle_beta   90.00
_cell.angle_gamma   90.00
#
_symmetry.space_group_name_H-M   'P 1'
#
loop_
_entity.id
_entity.type
_entity.pdbx_description
1 polymer ?
#
loop_
_entity_poly.entity_id
_entity_poly.type
_entity_poly.pdbx_seq_one_letter_code
_entity_poly.pdbx_strand_id
1 'polypeptide(L)'
;MSGEYEMPTNPAWLPYQKLRMYDLPSSIIEQANQTVGGLQMGVMPGLGHCWAVMDNYLYLWDYTVHNPDWIGYEENPHPITAVNLIKPKSWVFVKEITHLIVVATSDTMLLLGVSTQTTQTGAKTVALYNT
;
A
#
# COMPACT_ATOMS: atom_id res chain seq x y z
N MET A 1 -25.44 -5.31 -30.23
CA MET A 1 -24.61 -4.10 -30.44
C MET A 1 -24.09 -3.71 -29.07
N SER A 2 -22.82 -3.95 -28.75
CA SER A 2 -22.23 -3.54 -27.46
C SER A 2 -21.94 -2.04 -27.52
N GLY A 3 -22.57 -1.24 -26.66
CA GLY A 3 -22.41 0.21 -26.68
C GLY A 3 -23.62 0.99 -26.15
N GLU A 4 -24.76 0.33 -25.97
CA GLU A 4 -25.88 0.90 -25.23
C GLU A 4 -25.62 0.77 -23.73
N TYR A 5 -25.60 1.90 -23.03
CA TYR A 5 -25.46 1.98 -21.58
C TYR A 5 -26.69 2.65 -21.00
N GLU A 6 -27.30 2.03 -19.99
CA GLU A 6 -28.35 2.68 -19.21
C GLU A 6 -27.72 3.50 -18.09
N MET A 7 -27.91 4.81 -18.14
CA MET A 7 -27.50 5.70 -17.06
C MET A 7 -28.66 5.80 -16.05
N PRO A 8 -28.44 5.43 -14.78
CA PRO A 8 -29.49 5.50 -13.77
C PRO A 8 -29.95 6.95 -13.56
N THR A 9 -31.26 7.19 -13.63
CA THR A 9 -31.87 8.50 -13.37
C THR A 9 -32.25 8.70 -11.90
N ASN A 10 -32.29 7.60 -11.13
CA ASN A 10 -32.58 7.59 -9.70
C ASN A 10 -31.34 7.12 -8.92
N PRO A 11 -30.90 7.83 -7.87
CA PRO A 11 -29.81 7.41 -6.99
C PRO A 11 -29.96 5.99 -6.43
N ALA A 12 -31.19 5.52 -6.22
CA ALA A 12 -31.47 4.16 -5.73
C ALA A 12 -31.12 3.06 -6.76
N TRP A 13 -30.91 3.42 -8.02
CA TRP A 13 -30.56 2.50 -9.11
C TRP A 13 -29.10 2.62 -9.52
N LEU A 14 -28.29 3.39 -8.78
CA LEU A 14 -26.86 3.45 -9.01
C LEU A 14 -26.23 2.07 -8.77
N PRO A 15 -25.38 1.57 -9.70
CA PRO A 15 -24.74 0.26 -9.54
C PRO A 15 -23.70 0.23 -8.42
N TYR A 16 -23.25 1.39 -7.95
CA TYR A 16 -22.29 1.53 -6.87
C TYR A 16 -22.69 2.66 -5.94
N GLN A 17 -22.42 2.48 -4.65
CA GLN A 17 -22.58 3.50 -3.64
C GLN A 17 -21.29 3.65 -2.86
N LYS A 18 -20.88 4.90 -2.63
CA LYS A 18 -19.76 5.21 -1.74
C LYS A 18 -20.18 4.87 -0.30
N LEU A 19 -19.54 3.86 0.28
CA LEU A 19 -19.84 3.42 1.65
C LEU A 19 -19.00 4.17 2.69
N ARG A 20 -17.72 4.38 2.40
CA ARG A 20 -16.77 5.01 3.32
C ARG A 20 -15.73 5.82 2.55
N MET A 21 -15.12 6.77 3.24
CA MET A 21 -13.97 7.53 2.80
C MET A 21 -13.01 7.59 3.98
N TYR A 22 -11.74 7.35 3.70
CA TYR A 22 -10.69 7.43 4.69
C TYR A 22 -9.75 8.55 4.26
N ASP A 23 -9.55 9.52 5.16
CA ASP A 23 -8.67 10.65 4.92
C ASP A 23 -7.20 10.24 5.08
N LEU A 24 -6.31 10.97 4.43
CA LEU A 24 -4.87 10.80 4.65
C LEU A 24 -4.50 11.23 6.07
N PRO A 25 -3.68 10.45 6.79
CA PRO A 25 -3.17 10.88 8.09
C PRO A 25 -2.41 12.21 7.98
N SER A 26 -2.56 13.10 8.96
CA SER A 26 -1.88 14.41 8.95
C SER A 26 -0.36 14.26 8.90
N SER A 27 0.18 13.25 9.57
CA SER A 27 1.61 12.91 9.52
C SER A 27 2.11 12.64 8.09
N ILE A 28 1.29 12.00 7.25
CA ILE A 28 1.67 11.68 5.85
C ILE A 28 1.74 12.97 5.04
N ILE A 29 0.78 13.88 5.27
CA ILE A 29 0.72 15.18 4.61
C ILE A 29 1.91 16.05 5.05
N GLU A 30 2.22 16.07 6.35
CA GLU A 30 3.37 16.80 6.89
C GLU A 30 4.69 16.32 6.30
N GLN A 31 4.89 15.00 6.24
CA GLN A 31 6.11 14.42 5.65
C GLN A 31 6.17 14.66 4.13
N ALA A 32 5.05 14.51 3.42
CA ALA A 32 4.96 14.81 1.99
C ALA A 32 5.34 16.25 1.66
N ASN A 33 5.01 17.22 2.53
CA ASN A 33 5.39 18.62 2.36
C ASN A 33 6.90 18.87 2.55
N GLN A 34 7.63 17.95 3.21
CA GLN A 34 9.08 18.02 3.40
C GLN A 34 9.85 17.31 2.28
N THR A 35 9.19 16.42 1.52
CA THR A 35 9.78 15.68 0.41
C THR A 35 10.12 16.63 -0.74
N VAL A 36 11.37 16.56 -1.23
CA VAL A 36 11.87 17.47 -2.28
C VAL A 36 11.89 16.82 -3.65
N GLY A 37 12.23 15.53 -3.74
CA GLY A 37 12.39 14.87 -5.04
C GLY A 37 11.05 14.38 -5.61
N GLY A 38 10.49 13.33 -5.02
CA GLY A 38 9.30 12.67 -5.57
C GLY A 38 8.41 12.03 -4.51
N LEU A 39 7.10 12.22 -4.68
CA LEU A 39 6.06 11.54 -3.91
C LEU A 39 5.26 10.62 -4.84
N GLN A 40 5.25 9.33 -4.55
CA GLN A 40 4.34 8.37 -5.17
C GLN A 40 3.50 7.71 -4.09
N MET A 41 2.25 7.40 -4.39
CA MET A 41 1.34 6.78 -3.42
C MET A 41 0.45 5.76 -4.12
N GLY A 42 -0.06 4.81 -3.34
CA GLY A 42 -1.03 3.86 -3.84
C GLY A 42 -1.67 3.06 -2.73
N VAL A 43 -2.47 2.08 -3.14
CA VAL A 43 -3.16 1.15 -2.25
C VAL A 43 -2.66 -0.25 -2.54
N MET A 44 -2.50 -1.05 -1.48
CA MET A 44 -2.25 -2.49 -1.53
C MET A 44 -3.47 -3.22 -0.96
N PRO A 45 -4.52 -3.47 -1.76
CA PRO A 45 -5.76 -4.09 -1.28
C PRO A 45 -5.55 -5.47 -0.65
N GLY A 46 -4.56 -6.23 -1.14
CA GLY A 46 -4.20 -7.54 -0.57
C GLY A 46 -3.81 -7.47 0.91
N LEU A 47 -3.20 -6.35 1.33
CA LEU A 47 -2.80 -6.09 2.71
C LEU A 47 -3.84 -5.26 3.47
N GLY A 48 -4.74 -4.57 2.79
CA GLY A 48 -5.59 -3.55 3.42
C GLY A 48 -4.81 -2.32 3.86
N HIS A 49 -3.68 -2.04 3.20
CA HIS A 49 -2.79 -0.92 3.54
C HIS A 49 -2.66 0.04 2.36
N CYS A 50 -2.40 1.30 2.67
CA CYS A 50 -1.87 2.26 1.71
C CYS A 50 -0.35 2.31 1.80
N TRP A 51 0.27 2.83 0.77
CA TRP A 51 1.71 3.07 0.75
C TRP A 51 2.03 4.43 0.15
N ALA A 52 3.16 4.99 0.58
CA ALA A 52 3.75 6.18 0.02
C ALA A 52 5.27 5.99 -0.11
N VAL A 53 5.80 6.39 -1.25
CA VAL A 53 7.23 6.57 -1.49
C VAL A 53 7.52 8.05 -1.40
N MET A 54 8.47 8.41 -0.56
CA MET A 54 8.98 9.76 -0.39
C MET A 54 10.48 9.71 -0.64
N ASP A 55 10.89 10.11 -1.84
CA ASP A 55 12.25 9.96 -2.36
C ASP A 55 12.74 8.50 -2.35
N ASN A 56 13.51 8.12 -1.34
CA ASN A 56 14.10 6.79 -1.16
C ASN A 56 13.43 5.97 -0.05
N TYR A 57 12.44 6.53 0.64
CA TYR A 57 11.75 5.88 1.75
C TYR A 57 10.38 5.35 1.33
N LEU A 58 10.05 4.15 1.80
CA LEU A 58 8.74 3.53 1.60
C LEU A 58 8.02 3.43 2.95
N TYR A 59 6.83 4.00 3.04
CA TYR A 59 5.97 3.92 4.21
C TYR A 59 4.68 3.19 3.88
N LEU A 60 4.20 2.36 4.81
CA LEU A 60 2.90 1.70 4.75
C LEU A 60 2.09 2.04 6.00
N TRP A 61 0.77 2.12 5.82
CA TRP A 61 -0.17 2.30 6.94
C TRP A 61 -1.53 1.64 6.65
N ASP A 62 -2.21 1.24 7.71
CA ASP A 62 -3.60 0.78 7.62
C ASP A 62 -4.51 2.00 7.40
N TYR A 63 -5.15 2.09 6.23
CA TYR A 63 -6.02 3.22 5.89
C TYR A 63 -7.37 3.18 6.62
N THR A 64 -7.70 2.11 7.33
CA THR A 64 -8.96 1.97 8.08
C THR A 64 -8.85 2.50 9.51
N VAL A 65 -7.64 2.73 10.00
CA VAL A 65 -7.37 3.19 11.37
C VAL A 65 -7.20 4.70 11.41
N HIS A 66 -7.82 5.34 12.40
CA HIS A 66 -7.64 6.77 12.65
C HIS A 66 -6.27 7.01 13.31
N ASN A 67 -5.39 7.74 12.63
CA ASN A 67 -3.99 7.96 13.02
C ASN A 67 -3.16 6.65 13.16
N PRO A 68 -2.89 5.97 12.03
CA PRO A 68 -2.21 4.69 12.00
C PRO A 68 -0.71 4.81 12.29
N ASP A 69 -0.14 3.74 12.85
CA ASP A 69 1.31 3.58 12.94
C ASP A 69 1.92 3.40 11.55
N TRP A 70 3.17 3.86 11.41
CA TRP A 70 3.92 3.79 10.17
C TRP A 70 4.81 2.57 10.17
N ILE A 71 4.79 1.86 9.05
CA ILE A 71 5.74 0.78 8.77
C ILE A 71 6.66 1.30 7.67
N GLY A 72 7.89 1.65 8.06
CA GLY A 72 8.88 2.25 7.17
C GLY A 72 9.92 1.24 6.69
N TYR A 73 10.33 1.40 5.44
CA TYR A 73 11.57 0.85 4.89
C TYR A 73 12.43 2.00 4.38
N GLU A 74 13.56 2.23 5.06
CA GLU A 74 14.39 3.44 4.88
C GLU A 74 15.85 3.13 4.51
N GLU A 75 16.14 1.89 4.11
CA GLU A 75 17.52 1.42 3.91
C GLU A 75 18.09 1.70 2.51
N ASN A 76 17.30 2.29 1.60
CA ASN A 76 17.72 2.57 0.23
C ASN A 76 18.53 3.87 0.13
N PRO A 77 19.72 3.85 -0.50
CA PRO A 77 20.47 5.08 -0.79
C PRO A 77 19.97 5.81 -2.04
N HIS A 78 19.20 5.13 -2.90
CA HIS A 78 18.73 5.64 -4.19
C HIS A 78 17.22 5.87 -4.20
N PRO A 79 16.71 6.87 -4.95
CA PRO A 79 15.28 7.11 -5.07
C PRO A 79 14.51 5.89 -5.59
N ILE A 80 13.37 5.61 -4.96
CA ILE A 80 12.47 4.54 -5.38
C ILE A 80 11.66 5.03 -6.58
N THR A 81 11.60 4.22 -7.62
CA THR A 81 10.92 4.54 -8.90
C THR A 81 9.64 3.73 -9.09
N ALA A 82 9.57 2.54 -8.49
CA ALA A 82 8.38 1.68 -8.54
C ALA A 82 8.28 0.78 -7.31
N VAL A 83 7.03 0.53 -6.90
CA VAL A 83 6.68 -0.40 -5.83
C VAL A 83 5.55 -1.30 -6.30
N ASN A 84 5.63 -2.60 -6.03
CA ASN A 84 4.57 -3.54 -6.38
C ASN A 84 4.41 -4.65 -5.34
N LEU A 85 3.19 -5.14 -5.16
CA LEU A 85 2.86 -6.25 -4.26
C LEU A 85 2.66 -7.53 -5.06
N ILE A 86 3.44 -8.57 -4.76
CA ILE A 86 3.38 -9.86 -5.46
C ILE A 86 3.19 -11.01 -4.47
N LYS A 87 2.82 -12.18 -5.00
CA LYS A 87 2.81 -13.43 -4.23
C LYS A 87 4.19 -14.07 -4.25
N PRO A 88 4.68 -14.61 -3.11
CA PRO A 88 5.95 -15.31 -3.06
C PRO A 88 5.91 -16.59 -3.90
N LYS A 89 7.08 -17.01 -4.39
CA LYS A 89 7.23 -18.31 -5.05
C LYS A 89 7.05 -19.43 -4.03
N SER A 90 6.24 -20.42 -4.39
CA SER A 90 6.02 -21.60 -3.55
C SER A 90 7.35 -22.25 -3.15
N TRP A 91 7.46 -22.64 -1.88
CA TRP A 91 8.60 -23.36 -1.30
C TRP A 91 9.92 -22.57 -1.18
N VAL A 92 9.94 -21.27 -1.46
CA VAL A 92 11.13 -20.41 -1.27
C VAL A 92 11.10 -19.72 0.10
N PHE A 93 9.95 -19.22 0.51
CA PHE A 93 9.78 -18.48 1.76
C PHE A 93 9.10 -19.32 2.83
N VAL A 94 9.34 -18.98 4.10
CA VAL A 94 8.60 -19.53 5.23
C VAL A 94 7.11 -19.15 5.13
N LYS A 95 6.23 -19.94 5.76
CA LYS A 95 4.77 -19.81 5.60
C LYS A 95 4.22 -18.48 6.09
N GLU A 96 4.95 -17.83 6.99
CA GLU A 96 4.65 -16.54 7.59
C GLU A 96 4.77 -15.38 6.58
N ILE A 97 5.56 -15.56 5.51
CA ILE A 97 5.67 -14.59 4.42
C ILE A 97 4.53 -14.82 3.44
N THR A 98 3.56 -13.93 3.48
CA THR A 98 2.32 -14.02 2.70
C THR A 98 2.41 -13.32 1.35
N HIS A 99 3.19 -12.24 1.30
CA HIS A 99 3.40 -11.41 0.11
C HIS A 99 4.85 -10.95 0.05
N LEU A 100 5.27 -10.46 -1.10
CA LEU A 100 6.51 -9.72 -1.25
C LEU A 100 6.19 -8.33 -1.78
N ILE A 101 6.90 -7.32 -1.28
CA ILE A 101 6.93 -5.99 -1.88
C ILE A 101 8.20 -5.91 -2.71
N VAL A 102 8.03 -5.68 -4.00
CA VAL A 102 9.12 -5.35 -4.92
C VAL A 102 9.37 -3.86 -4.81
N VAL A 103 10.60 -3.48 -4.48
CA VAL A 103 11.03 -2.08 -4.45
C VAL A 103 12.11 -1.91 -5.51
N ALA A 104 11.83 -1.09 -6.52
CA ALA A 104 12.78 -0.76 -7.57
C ALA A 104 13.30 0.67 -7.36
N THR A 105 14.61 0.82 -7.35
CA THR A 105 15.30 2.12 -7.30
C THR A 105 15.89 2.46 -8.67
N SER A 106 16.55 3.61 -8.79
CA SER A 106 17.31 3.96 -9.99
C SER A 106 18.51 3.05 -10.26
N ASP A 107 18.96 2.28 -9.28
CA ASP A 107 20.18 1.48 -9.34
C ASP A 107 19.88 -0.02 -9.29
N THR A 108 19.06 -0.46 -8.34
CA THR A 108 18.78 -1.87 -8.09
C THR A 108 17.31 -2.13 -7.76
N MET A 109 16.91 -3.41 -7.84
CA MET A 109 15.61 -3.90 -7.40
C MET A 109 15.80 -4.89 -6.26
N LEU A 110 15.02 -4.74 -5.19
CA LEU A 110 15.02 -5.60 -4.02
C LEU A 110 13.62 -6.13 -3.70
N LEU A 111 13.57 -7.21 -2.92
CA LEU A 111 12.35 -7.82 -2.43
C LEU A 111 12.28 -7.68 -0.91
N LEU A 112 11.13 -7.26 -0.41
CA LEU A 112 10.81 -7.25 1.01
C LEU A 112 9.77 -8.34 1.27
N GLY A 113 10.08 -9.24 2.19
CA GLY A 113 9.13 -10.21 2.73
C GLY A 113 8.06 -9.50 3.55
N VAL A 114 6.79 -9.86 3.34
CA VAL A 114 5.66 -9.30 4.09
C VAL A 114 4.96 -10.39 4.87
N SER A 115 4.98 -10.26 6.20
CA SER A 115 4.10 -11.04 7.07
C SER A 115 2.86 -10.24 7.43
N THR A 116 1.71 -10.91 7.42
CA THR A 116 0.44 -10.33 7.87
C THR A 116 -0.09 -11.13 9.04
N GLN A 117 -0.39 -10.43 10.14
CA GLN A 117 -1.05 -11.01 11.30
C GLN A 117 -2.43 -10.38 11.45
N THR A 118 -3.45 -11.21 11.66
CA THR A 118 -4.80 -10.70 11.93
C THR A 118 -4.97 -10.62 13.44
N THR A 119 -5.19 -9.41 13.93
CA THR A 119 -5.48 -9.15 15.35
C THR A 119 -6.90 -9.63 15.69
N GLN A 120 -7.21 -9.78 16.98
CA GLN A 120 -8.53 -10.24 17.45
C GLN A 120 -9.68 -9.32 17.01
N THR A 121 -9.40 -8.06 16.68
CA THR A 121 -10.36 -7.08 16.17
C THR A 121 -10.56 -7.16 14.65
N GLY A 122 -9.85 -8.05 13.96
CA GLY A 122 -9.88 -8.19 12.51
C GLY A 122 -8.96 -7.22 11.76
N ALA A 123 -8.27 -6.32 12.46
CA ALA A 123 -7.26 -5.45 11.86
C ALA A 123 -6.02 -6.28 11.47
N LYS A 124 -5.43 -5.96 10.32
CA LYS A 124 -4.23 -6.63 9.82
C LYS A 124 -3.01 -5.83 10.22
N THR A 125 -2.06 -6.46 10.91
CA THR A 125 -0.74 -5.88 11.17
C THR A 125 0.23 -6.42 10.14
N VAL A 126 1.00 -5.52 9.52
CA VAL A 126 2.04 -5.84 8.54
C VAL A 126 3.41 -5.74 9.20
N ALA A 127 4.29 -6.70 8.89
CA ALA A 127 5.71 -6.64 9.23
C ALA A 127 6.55 -6.89 7.97
N LEU A 128 7.63 -6.11 7.82
CA LEU A 128 8.57 -6.19 6.69
C LEU A 128 9.84 -6.94 7.09
N TYR A 129 10.37 -7.73 6.17
CA TYR A 129 11.59 -8.52 6.33
C TYR A 129 12.49 -8.37 5.10
N ASN A 130 13.79 -8.17 5.30
CA ASN A 130 14.75 -8.22 4.20
C ASN A 130 14.94 -9.67 3.75
N THR A 131 15.09 -9.89 2.43
CA THR A 131 15.23 -11.23 1.83
C THR A 131 16.64 -11.51 1.34
#